data_AF-T1D187-F1
#
_entry.id   AF-T1D187-F1
#
_cell.length_a   1.000
_cell.length_b   1.000
_cell.length_c   1.000
_cell.angle_alpha   90.00
_cell.angle_beta   90.00
_cell.angle_gamma   90.00
#
_symmetry.space_group_name_H-M   'P 1'
#
loop_
_entity.id
_entity.type
_entity.pdbx_description
1 polymer ?
#
loop_
_entity_poly.entity_id
_entity_poly.type
_entity_poly.pdbx_seq_one_letter_code
_entity_poly.pdbx_strand_id
1 'polypeptide(L)'
;MNEQWEDLEFNYKNKAVTLLPKPQNFQTLKNIALHLAKPFDYVRVDLYVIKNKIFVGELTFTPNGGIDTEIPPIWDKKLGDLWKIKA
;
A
#
# COMPACT_ATOMS: atom_id res chain seq x y z
N MET A 1 13.22 -0.42 -0.65
CA MET A 1 11.76 -0.21 -0.76
C MET A 1 11.53 0.79 -1.88
N ASN A 2 10.51 0.58 -2.72
CA ASN A 2 10.18 1.56 -3.76
C ASN A 2 9.32 2.66 -3.16
N GLU A 3 9.69 3.91 -3.39
CA GLU A 3 9.07 5.09 -2.79
C GLU A 3 8.66 6.13 -3.84
N GLN A 4 8.73 5.76 -5.12
CA GLN A 4 8.36 6.60 -6.24
C GLN A 4 6.86 6.52 -6.49
N TRP A 5 6.33 7.58 -7.12
CA TRP A 5 4.96 7.58 -7.60
C TRP A 5 4.93 6.95 -8.98
N GLU A 6 4.61 5.66 -9.05
CA GLU A 6 4.58 4.87 -10.27
C GLU A 6 3.47 3.81 -10.20
N ASP A 7 3.07 3.30 -11.37
CA ASP A 7 2.18 2.13 -11.42
C ASP A 7 2.99 0.90 -10.99
N LEU A 8 2.58 0.27 -9.90
CA LEU A 8 3.18 -0.98 -9.43
C LEU A 8 2.61 -2.21 -10.15
N GLU A 9 1.73 -2.03 -11.14
CA GLU A 9 1.11 -3.09 -11.93
C GLU A 9 0.30 -4.09 -11.07
N PHE A 10 -0.26 -3.62 -9.95
CA PHE A 10 -1.29 -4.37 -9.21
C PHE A 10 -2.58 -4.40 -10.05
N ASN A 11 -2.69 -5.41 -10.90
CA ASN A 11 -3.80 -5.57 -11.83
C ASN A 11 -5.03 -6.18 -11.10
N TYR A 12 -5.66 -5.40 -10.21
CA TYR A 12 -6.95 -5.77 -9.62
C TYR A 12 -8.07 -5.62 -10.67
N LYS A 13 -9.22 -6.28 -10.47
CA LYS A 13 -10.34 -6.39 -11.44
C LYS A 13 -10.84 -5.09 -12.09
N ASN A 14 -10.50 -3.91 -11.54
CA ASN A 14 -10.84 -2.59 -12.07
C ASN A 14 -9.60 -1.69 -12.18
N LYS A 15 -8.59 -2.10 -12.95
CA LYS A 15 -7.39 -1.28 -13.15
C LYS A 15 -7.76 0.08 -13.76
N ALA A 16 -7.28 1.15 -13.14
CA ALA A 16 -7.35 2.48 -13.74
C ALA A 16 -6.60 2.48 -15.07
N VAL A 17 -7.23 2.96 -16.14
CA VAL A 17 -6.65 2.98 -17.49
C VAL A 17 -5.40 3.86 -17.58
N THR A 18 -5.17 4.75 -16.61
CA THR A 18 -4.05 5.69 -16.59
C THR A 18 -3.58 5.96 -15.17
N LEU A 19 -2.26 6.04 -14.97
CA LEU A 19 -1.65 6.47 -13.71
C LEU A 19 -2.10 7.90 -13.39
N LEU A 20 -2.66 8.10 -12.20
CA LEU A 20 -3.05 9.43 -11.73
C LEU A 20 -1.81 10.31 -11.53
N PRO A 21 -1.93 11.65 -11.66
CA PRO A 21 -0.82 12.54 -11.35
C PRO A 21 -0.41 12.41 -9.89
N LYS A 22 0.89 12.57 -9.62
CA LYS A 22 1.44 12.56 -8.27
C LYS A 22 0.72 13.61 -7.40
N PRO A 23 0.15 13.23 -6.25
CA PRO A 23 -0.56 14.18 -5.41
C PRO A 23 0.41 15.19 -4.79
N GLN A 24 -0.01 16.46 -4.66
CA GLN A 24 0.82 17.53 -4.10
C GLN A 24 1.32 17.23 -2.68
N ASN A 25 0.53 16.48 -1.90
CA ASN A 25 0.82 16.07 -0.53
C ASN A 25 1.45 14.68 -0.43
N PHE A 26 2.00 14.13 -1.53
CA PHE A 26 2.60 12.79 -1.57
C PHE A 26 3.62 12.54 -0.45
N GLN A 27 4.51 13.50 -0.20
CA GLN A 27 5.53 13.35 0.85
C GLN A 27 4.90 13.22 2.24
N THR A 28 3.85 14.00 2.53
CA THR A 28 3.12 13.94 3.79
C THR A 28 2.38 12.61 3.92
N LEU A 29 1.70 12.16 2.87
CA LEU A 29 1.01 10.86 2.84
C LEU A 29 1.98 9.71 3.14
N LYS A 30 3.14 9.71 2.48
CA LYS A 30 4.20 8.72 2.69
C LYS A 30 4.71 8.73 4.14
N ASN A 31 4.98 9.91 4.70
CA ASN A 31 5.44 10.02 6.08
C ASN A 31 4.41 9.48 7.08
N ILE A 32 3.11 9.75 6.85
CA ILE A 32 2.02 9.22 7.67
C ILE A 32 1.97 7.70 7.56
N ALA A 33 1.98 7.15 6.35
CA ALA A 33 1.95 5.70 6.12
C ALA A 33 3.13 4.99 6.82
N LEU A 34 4.36 5.50 6.66
CA LEU A 34 5.55 4.93 7.30
C LEU A 34 5.50 5.03 8.83
N HIS A 35 5.00 6.16 9.36
CA HIS A 35 4.88 6.33 10.81
C HIS A 35 3.89 5.34 11.42
N LEU A 36 2.72 5.17 10.79
CA LEU A 36 1.68 4.26 11.24
C LEU A 36 2.08 2.79 11.05
N ALA A 37 2.86 2.46 10.01
CA ALA A 37 3.32 1.11 9.76
C ALA A 37 4.47 0.66 10.67
N LYS A 38 5.25 1.61 11.21
CA LYS A 38 6.47 1.34 12.00
C LYS A 38 6.33 0.26 13.10
N PRO A 39 5.22 0.15 13.84
CA PRO A 39 5.08 -0.86 14.90
C PRO A 39 4.83 -2.28 14.40
N PHE A 40 4.58 -2.49 13.11
CA PHE A 40 4.10 -3.75 12.55
C PHE A 40 5.04 -4.27 11.47
N ASP A 41 5.21 -5.60 11.40
CA ASP A 41 5.97 -6.24 10.31
C ASP A 41 5.25 -6.09 8.97
N TYR A 42 3.91 -6.10 8.99
CA TYR A 42 3.05 -5.87 7.84
C TYR A 42 1.77 -5.14 8.27
N VAL A 43 1.44 -4.07 7.54
CA VAL A 43 0.12 -3.42 7.60
C VAL A 43 -0.11 -2.64 6.30
N ARG A 44 -1.31 -2.75 5.74
CA ARG A 44 -1.79 -1.84 4.70
C ARG A 44 -2.39 -0.60 5.37
N VAL A 45 -1.94 0.59 4.98
CA VAL A 45 -2.42 1.87 5.50
C VAL A 45 -3.21 2.58 4.41
N ASP A 46 -4.51 2.73 4.62
CA ASP A 46 -5.39 3.40 3.66
C ASP A 46 -5.49 4.88 4.02
N LEU A 47 -5.18 5.76 3.05
CA LEU A 47 -5.19 7.21 3.22
C LEU A 47 -6.09 7.87 2.17
N TYR A 48 -6.85 8.87 2.60
CA TYR A 48 -7.69 9.68 1.72
C TYR A 48 -7.27 11.14 1.73
N VAL A 49 -7.41 11.80 0.58
CA VAL A 49 -7.23 13.25 0.45
C VAL A 49 -8.54 13.86 -0.01
N ILE A 50 -9.20 14.62 0.87
CA ILE A 50 -10.48 15.27 0.58
C ILE A 50 -10.31 16.76 0.84
N LYS A 51 -10.49 17.59 -0.20
CA LYS A 51 -10.32 19.05 -0.12
C LYS A 51 -8.99 19.45 0.56
N ASN A 52 -7.91 18.81 0.14
CA ASN A 52 -6.54 18.98 0.65
C ASN A 52 -6.33 18.58 2.14
N LYS A 53 -7.30 17.92 2.78
CA LYS A 53 -7.14 17.34 4.11
C LYS A 53 -6.86 15.84 3.98
N ILE A 54 -5.94 15.34 4.80
CA ILE A 54 -5.56 13.94 4.84
C ILE A 54 -6.35 13.24 5.95
N PHE A 55 -6.91 12.08 5.63
CA PHE A 55 -7.62 11.23 6.57
C PHE A 55 -7.02 9.83 6.56
N VAL A 56 -6.89 9.22 7.74
CA VAL A 56 -6.60 7.79 7.87
C VAL A 56 -7.92 7.05 7.77
N GLY A 57 -8.01 6.15 6.79
CA GLY A 57 -9.21 5.34 6.57
C GLY A 57 -9.19 4.07 7.40
N GLU A 58 -8.22 3.20 7.09
CA GLU A 58 -8.15 1.84 7.62
C GLU A 58 -6.70 1.41 7.84
N LEU A 59 -6.47 0.58 8.86
CA LEU A 59 -5.27 -0.23 9.01
C LEU A 59 -5.66 -1.70 8.83
N THR A 60 -5.18 -2.32 7.76
CA THR A 60 -5.52 -3.70 7.42
C THR A 60 -4.31 -4.61 7.57
N PHE A 61 -4.43 -5.58 8.48
CA PHE A 61 -3.37 -6.54 8.82
C PHE A 61 -3.46 -7.83 7.99
N THR A 62 -4.67 -8.19 7.55
CA THR A 62 -4.94 -9.42 6.79
C THR A 62 -5.91 -9.11 5.64
N PRO A 63 -5.44 -8.46 4.55
CA PRO A 63 -6.29 -8.16 3.40
C PRO A 63 -6.86 -9.46 2.81
N ASN A 64 -8.14 -9.44 2.45
CA ASN A 64 -8.90 -10.60 1.96
C ASN A 64 -8.75 -11.85 2.87
N GLY A 65 -8.58 -11.66 4.19
CA GLY A 65 -8.40 -12.76 5.13
C GLY A 65 -7.06 -13.50 4.98
N GLY A 66 -6.08 -12.94 4.26
CA GLY A 66 -4.79 -13.56 3.99
C GLY A 66 -4.81 -14.61 2.87
N ILE A 67 -5.91 -14.71 2.12
CA ILE A 67 -6.09 -15.68 1.03
C ILE A 67 -6.37 -14.99 -0.30
N ASP A 68 -5.80 -13.80 -0.50
CA ASP A 68 -6.01 -13.01 -1.71
C ASP A 68 -5.43 -13.71 -2.95
N THR A 69 -6.31 -14.22 -3.82
CA THR A 69 -5.91 -14.87 -5.07
C THR A 69 -5.74 -13.89 -6.23
N GLU A 70 -6.01 -12.59 -6.00
CA GLU A 70 -5.92 -11.55 -7.03
C GLU A 70 -4.56 -10.83 -7.05
N ILE A 71 -3.68 -11.11 -6.08
CA ILE A 71 -2.31 -10.55 -6.06
C ILE A 71 -1.48 -11.21 -7.18
N PRO A 72 -0.84 -10.43 -8.08
CA PRO A 72 0.06 -11.01 -9.07
C PRO A 72 1.19 -11.81 -8.39
N PRO A 73 1.54 -13.02 -8.87
CA PRO A 73 2.52 -13.89 -8.20
C PRO A 73 3.88 -13.25 -7.91
N ILE A 74 4.30 -12.31 -8.76
CA ILE A 74 5.54 -11.55 -8.54
C ILE A 74 5.49 -10.67 -7.29
N TRP A 75 4.34 -10.05 -7.00
CA TRP A 75 4.13 -9.20 -5.83
C TRP A 75 3.92 -10.02 -4.58
N ASP A 76 3.17 -11.11 -4.68
CA ASP A 76 3.00 -12.06 -3.57
C ASP A 76 4.36 -12.56 -3.06
N LYS A 77 5.21 -13.04 -3.98
CA LYS A 77 6.58 -13.45 -3.65
C LYS A 77 7.41 -12.30 -3.10
N LYS A 78 7.42 -11.13 -3.78
CA LYS A 78 8.29 -10.00 -3.40
C LYS A 78 7.94 -9.44 -2.02
N LEU A 79 6.66 -9.37 -1.66
CA LEU A 79 6.21 -8.95 -0.34
C LEU A 79 6.50 -10.04 0.71
N GLY A 80 6.26 -11.31 0.39
CA GLY A 80 6.59 -12.43 1.26
C GLY A 80 8.09 -12.52 1.59
N ASP A 81 8.98 -12.29 0.62
CA ASP A 81 10.43 -12.30 0.83
C ASP A 81 10.90 -11.23 1.84
N LEU A 82 10.15 -10.13 1.99
CA LEU A 82 10.41 -9.07 2.97
C LEU A 82 9.96 -9.46 4.38
N TRP A 83 8.96 -10.34 4.51
CA TRP A 83 8.45 -10.76 5.79
C TRP A 83 9.40 -11.76 6.46
N LYS A 84 10.22 -11.28 7.39
CA LYS A 84 11.14 -12.12 8.17
C LYS A 84 10.45 -12.57 9.44
N ILE A 85 9.86 -13.77 9.41
CA ILE A 85 9.33 -14.41 10.60
C ILE A 85 10.51 -14.70 11.54
N LYS A 86 10.54 -14.05 12.69
CA LYS A 86 11.43 -14.45 13.78
C LYS A 86 10.79 -15.66 14.46
N ALA A 87 11.50 -16.77 14.46
CA ALA A 87 11.15 -17.96 15.24
C ALA A 87 11.24 -17.65 16.75
#